data_AF-A0A3D1QXC2-F1
#
_entry.id   AF-A0A3D1QXC2-F1
#
_cell.length_a   1.000
_cell.length_b   1.000
_cell.length_c   1.000
_cell.angle_alpha   90.00
_cell.angle_beta   90.00
_cell.angle_gamma   90.00
#
_symmetry.space_group_name_H-M   'P 1'
#
loop_
_entity.id
_entity.type
_entity.pdbx_description
1 polymer ?
#
loop_
_entity_poly.entity_id
_entity_poly.type
_entity_poly.pdbx_seq_one_letter_code
_entity_poly.pdbx_strand_id
1 'polypeptide(L)'
;MIPLYYNVRSLAARRLSTGLTVLGLSLVVFVFAAVLMLSNGIESALSAGGSRQNVVLLREGALTEIGSVVPREAVAVVGNWPQVASSPEGTALAAGELLVIVALPRDGDTFANISARGVTEPSWEARPAARITEGRRPRPGSFEIALGSSLIGAGGGAEVGGELEFAGQRWPVVGRLSAGGGAFESEIWADRNRLGQAFNRPGLTSAIVRLTSPDAFPELKRRIEGDRRFELKAMRE
;
A
#
# COMPACT_ATOMS: atom_id res chain seq x y z
N MET A 1 37.96 14.70 44.67
CA MET A 1 36.70 14.33 43.97
C MET A 1 35.69 13.76 44.97
N ILE A 2 35.22 14.57 45.92
CA ILE A 2 34.30 14.17 47.02
C ILE A 2 32.81 14.57 46.81
N PRO A 3 32.31 15.13 45.69
CA PRO A 3 30.90 15.57 45.64
C PRO A 3 29.88 14.46 45.36
N LEU A 4 30.25 13.36 44.68
CA LEU A 4 29.29 12.31 44.31
C LEU A 4 28.81 11.51 45.52
N TYR A 5 29.72 11.05 46.39
CA TYR A 5 29.38 10.22 47.56
C TYR A 5 28.43 10.93 48.53
N TYR A 6 28.60 12.24 48.72
CA TYR A 6 27.74 13.03 49.60
C TYR A 6 26.32 13.21 49.02
N ASN A 7 26.20 13.39 47.70
CA ASN A 7 24.92 13.46 47.01
C ASN A 7 24.14 12.14 47.12
N VAL A 8 24.79 10.99 46.91
CA VAL A 8 24.10 9.68 47.04
C VAL A 8 23.63 9.43 48.48
N ARG A 9 24.42 9.83 49.49
CA ARG A 9 24.04 9.70 50.91
C ARG A 9 22.89 10.63 51.30
N SER A 10 22.88 11.85 50.77
CA SER A 10 21.79 12.81 50.95
C SER A 10 20.48 12.31 50.31
N LEU A 11 20.55 11.75 49.10
CA LEU A 11 19.40 11.11 48.43
C LEU A 11 18.86 9.92 49.25
N ALA A 12 19.74 9.16 49.90
CA ALA A 12 19.38 8.05 50.79
C ALA A 12 18.80 8.50 52.15
N ALA A 13 18.96 9.78 52.55
CA ALA A 13 18.31 10.35 53.72
C ALA A 13 16.89 10.87 53.41
N ARG A 14 16.61 11.22 52.15
CA ARG A 14 15.28 11.66 51.65
C ARG A 14 14.63 10.62 50.72
N ARG A 15 14.67 9.34 51.12
CA ARG A 15 14.24 8.19 50.28
C ARG A 15 12.85 8.35 49.67
N LEU A 16 11.92 8.93 50.42
CA LEU A 16 10.52 9.09 50.02
C LEU A 16 10.36 10.13 48.91
N SER A 17 10.96 11.32 49.07
CA SER A 17 10.90 12.40 48.08
C SER A 17 11.72 12.09 46.82
N THR A 18 12.90 11.49 46.99
CA THR A 18 13.72 11.00 45.87
C THR A 18 13.01 9.89 45.11
N GLY A 19 12.42 8.91 45.81
CA GLY A 19 11.67 7.81 45.21
C GLY A 19 10.47 8.29 44.41
N LEU A 20 9.70 9.26 44.93
CA LEU A 20 8.56 9.84 44.23
C LEU A 20 8.97 10.57 42.95
N THR A 21 10.11 11.27 42.97
CA THR A 21 10.66 11.97 41.80
C THR A 21 11.15 10.99 40.74
N VAL A 22 11.86 9.93 41.15
CA VAL A 22 12.32 8.87 40.24
C VAL A 22 11.13 8.12 39.63
N LEU A 23 10.10 7.82 40.44
CA LEU A 23 8.89 7.16 39.96
C LEU A 23 8.13 8.04 38.95
N GLY A 24 7.96 9.32 39.26
CA GLY A 24 7.33 10.29 38.35
C GLY A 24 8.08 10.40 37.02
N LEU A 25 9.41 10.54 37.07
CA LEU A 25 10.24 10.60 35.85
C LEU A 25 10.19 9.29 35.06
N SER A 26 10.24 8.14 35.75
CA SER A 26 10.15 6.81 35.13
C SER A 26 8.82 6.64 34.41
N LEU A 27 7.72 7.07 35.03
CA LEU A 27 6.39 7.00 34.43
C LEU A 27 6.29 7.88 33.18
N VAL A 28 6.84 9.10 33.21
CA VAL A 28 6.87 9.98 32.03
C VAL A 28 7.66 9.34 30.89
N VAL A 29 8.86 8.83 31.16
CA VAL A 29 9.71 8.15 30.14
C VAL A 29 9.00 6.91 29.59
N PHE A 30 8.35 6.13 30.45
CA PHE A 30 7.58 4.95 30.05
C PHE A 30 6.43 5.32 29.09
N VAL A 31 5.64 6.34 29.42
CA VAL A 31 4.53 6.80 28.56
C VAL A 31 5.07 7.32 27.22
N PHE A 32 6.14 8.11 27.22
CA PHE A 32 6.77 8.58 25.98
C PHE A 32 7.27 7.42 25.12
N ALA A 33 7.95 6.45 25.73
CA ALA A 33 8.41 5.25 25.02
C ALA A 33 7.23 4.45 24.45
N ALA A 34 6.15 4.26 25.22
CA ALA A 34 4.96 3.55 24.78
C ALA A 34 4.29 4.24 23.57
N VAL A 35 4.19 5.57 23.58
CA VAL A 35 3.66 6.34 22.44
C VAL A 35 4.57 6.21 21.21
N LEU A 36 5.89 6.28 21.38
CA LEU A 36 6.85 6.07 20.28
C LEU A 36 6.81 4.64 19.73
N MET A 37 6.64 3.64 20.59
CA MET A 37 6.49 2.25 20.19
C MET A 37 5.19 2.02 19.43
N LEU A 38 4.07 2.61 19.87
CA LEU A 38 2.81 2.54 19.16
C LEU A 38 2.91 3.24 17.79
N SER A 39 3.50 4.43 17.74
CA SER A 39 3.74 5.16 16.49
C SER A 39 4.56 4.35 15.50
N ASN A 40 5.70 3.81 15.92
CA ASN A 40 6.53 2.94 15.08
C ASN A 40 5.83 1.62 14.73
N GLY A 41 5.02 1.08 15.65
CA GLY A 41 4.26 -0.14 15.44
C GLY A 41 3.23 0.00 14.33
N ILE A 42 2.46 1.08 14.31
CA ILE A 42 1.49 1.32 13.23
C ILE A 42 2.22 1.69 11.93
N GLU A 43 3.31 2.45 11.99
CA GLU A 43 4.11 2.80 10.80
C GLU A 43 4.76 1.55 10.17
N SER A 44 5.27 0.62 10.98
CA SER A 44 5.81 -0.66 10.51
C SER A 44 4.71 -1.54 9.89
N ALA A 45 3.54 -1.63 10.55
CA ALA A 45 2.40 -2.38 10.03
C ALA A 45 1.86 -1.77 8.71
N LEU A 46 1.90 -0.44 8.54
CA LEU A 46 1.45 0.25 7.34
C LEU A 46 2.52 0.28 6.23
N SER A 47 3.81 0.29 6.58
CA SER A 47 4.92 0.35 5.62
C SER A 47 5.34 -1.02 5.07
N ALA A 48 4.90 -2.13 5.68
CA ALA A 48 5.27 -3.47 5.25
C ALA A 48 4.92 -3.80 3.78
N GLY A 49 4.04 -3.02 3.12
CA GLY A 49 3.70 -3.18 1.70
C GLY A 49 4.18 -2.08 0.76
N GLY A 50 4.49 -0.88 1.26
CA GLY A 50 4.76 0.31 0.44
C GLY A 50 6.25 0.54 0.16
N SER A 51 6.59 0.91 -1.07
CA SER A 51 7.98 1.27 -1.40
C SER A 51 8.20 2.77 -1.28
N ARG A 52 9.30 3.20 -0.61
CA ARG A 52 9.72 4.61 -0.62
C ARG A 52 10.01 5.16 -2.02
N GLN A 53 10.26 4.30 -3.00
CA GLN A 53 10.44 4.72 -4.39
C GLN A 53 9.12 4.83 -5.16
N ASN A 54 8.02 4.33 -4.61
CA ASN A 54 6.72 4.37 -5.27
C ASN A 54 5.91 5.58 -4.82
N VAL A 55 5.22 6.16 -5.78
CA VAL A 55 4.35 7.31 -5.61
C VAL A 55 2.99 6.95 -6.15
N VAL A 56 1.98 7.08 -5.30
CA VAL A 56 0.57 6.97 -5.68
C VAL A 56 0.06 8.37 -6.00
N LEU A 57 -0.49 8.51 -7.20
CA LEU A 57 -1.17 9.70 -7.67
C LEU A 57 -2.68 9.50 -7.52
N LEU A 58 -3.31 10.48 -6.88
CA LEU A 58 -4.76 10.54 -6.69
C LEU A 58 -5.26 11.90 -7.13
N ARG A 59 -6.55 12.01 -7.41
CA ARG A 59 -7.20 13.31 -7.58
C ARG A 59 -7.01 14.14 -6.31
N GLU A 60 -6.75 15.43 -6.49
CA GLU A 60 -6.75 16.39 -5.41
C GLU A 60 -8.10 16.35 -4.65
N GLY A 61 -8.04 16.42 -3.32
CA GLY A 61 -9.22 16.27 -2.46
C GLY A 61 -9.76 14.83 -2.28
N ALA A 62 -9.29 13.83 -3.02
CA ALA A 62 -9.70 12.45 -2.78
C ALA A 62 -9.11 11.91 -1.46
N LEU A 63 -9.92 11.27 -0.63
CA LEU A 63 -9.48 10.69 0.65
C LEU A 63 -8.96 9.25 0.51
N THR A 64 -9.43 8.52 -0.50
CA THR A 64 -9.11 7.11 -0.74
C THR A 64 -8.82 6.87 -2.22
N GLU A 65 -8.09 5.80 -2.55
CA GLU A 65 -7.88 5.37 -3.94
C GLU A 65 -9.23 5.15 -4.64
N ILE A 66 -10.17 4.46 -3.99
CA ILE A 66 -11.47 4.08 -4.57
C ILE A 66 -12.32 5.31 -4.97
N GLY A 67 -12.22 6.40 -4.20
CA GLY A 67 -12.96 7.65 -4.45
C GLY A 67 -12.25 8.64 -5.37
N SER A 68 -11.08 8.27 -5.91
CA SER A 68 -10.27 9.10 -6.80
C SER A 68 -10.55 8.80 -8.27
N VAL A 69 -10.23 9.75 -9.14
CA VAL A 69 -10.30 9.60 -10.60
C VAL A 69 -9.05 10.21 -11.20
N VAL A 70 -8.27 9.41 -11.93
CA VAL A 70 -7.02 9.86 -12.57
C VAL A 70 -7.16 9.79 -14.09
N PRO A 71 -6.90 10.88 -14.84
CA PRO A 71 -6.90 10.86 -16.29
C PRO A 71 -5.79 9.97 -16.84
N ARG A 72 -6.10 9.17 -17.89
CA ARG A 72 -5.09 8.34 -18.58
C ARG A 72 -3.97 9.16 -19.19
N GLU A 73 -4.31 10.34 -19.71
CA GLU A 73 -3.35 11.31 -20.23
C GLU A 73 -2.33 11.74 -19.16
N ALA A 74 -2.78 11.98 -17.93
CA ALA A 74 -1.90 12.36 -16.84
C ALA A 74 -0.83 11.29 -16.58
N VAL A 75 -1.22 10.01 -16.58
CA VAL A 75 -0.28 8.89 -16.43
C VAL A 75 0.75 8.86 -17.57
N ALA A 76 0.31 9.07 -18.81
CA ALA A 76 1.20 9.11 -19.97
C ALA A 76 2.18 10.31 -19.92
N VAL A 77 1.70 11.49 -19.52
CA VAL A 77 2.54 12.68 -19.37
C VAL A 77 3.58 12.46 -18.27
N VAL A 78 3.16 11.97 -17.11
CA VAL A 78 4.04 11.75 -15.96
C VAL A 78 5.07 10.66 -16.26
N GLY A 79 4.68 9.59 -16.97
CA GLY A 79 5.60 8.53 -17.37
C GLY A 79 6.79 9.01 -18.20
N ASN A 80 6.67 10.14 -18.90
CA ASN A 80 7.76 10.73 -19.70
C ASN A 80 8.69 11.65 -18.89
N TRP A 81 8.46 11.83 -17.59
CA TRP A 81 9.27 12.71 -16.76
C TRP A 81 10.57 12.05 -16.29
N PRO A 82 11.67 12.81 -16.16
CA PRO A 82 12.98 12.26 -15.77
C PRO A 82 13.03 11.70 -14.33
N GLN A 83 12.06 12.05 -13.49
CA GLN A 83 11.93 11.51 -12.14
C GLN A 83 11.41 10.06 -12.14
N VAL A 84 10.81 9.60 -13.24
CA VAL A 84 10.20 8.27 -13.35
C VAL A 84 11.23 7.26 -13.81
N ALA A 85 11.35 6.17 -13.06
CA ALA A 85 12.20 5.04 -13.42
C ALA A 85 11.65 4.33 -14.65
N SER A 86 12.54 3.69 -15.40
CA SER A 86 12.17 2.83 -16.52
C SER A 86 12.56 1.39 -16.22
N SER A 87 11.84 0.44 -16.81
CA SER A 87 12.21 -0.98 -16.84
C SER A 87 13.53 -1.17 -17.60
N PRO A 88 14.20 -2.32 -17.45
CA PRO A 88 15.39 -2.64 -18.26
C PRO A 88 15.16 -2.55 -19.78
N GLU A 89 13.92 -2.76 -20.22
CA GLU A 89 13.46 -2.67 -21.62
C GLU A 89 13.11 -1.23 -22.05
N GLY A 90 13.28 -0.24 -21.17
CA GLY A 90 13.03 1.17 -21.44
C GLY A 90 11.57 1.61 -21.28
N THR A 91 10.71 0.76 -20.70
CA THR A 91 9.29 1.11 -20.45
C THR A 91 9.19 1.94 -19.17
N ALA A 92 8.54 3.10 -19.22
CA ALA A 92 8.32 3.91 -18.01
C ALA A 92 7.52 3.13 -16.96
N LEU A 93 8.01 3.14 -15.71
CA LEU A 93 7.36 2.50 -14.56
C LEU A 93 6.28 3.42 -13.99
N ALA A 94 5.32 3.74 -14.84
CA ALA A 94 4.10 4.47 -14.51
C ALA A 94 2.90 3.69 -15.00
N ALA A 95 1.95 3.38 -14.12
CA ALA A 95 0.75 2.63 -14.46
C ALA A 95 -0.50 3.27 -13.85
N GLY A 96 -1.54 3.39 -14.67
CA GLY A 96 -2.87 3.70 -14.19
C GLY A 96 -3.56 2.44 -13.70
N GLU A 97 -4.13 2.48 -12.50
CA GLU A 97 -4.76 1.37 -11.82
C GLU A 97 -6.25 1.63 -11.57
N LEU A 98 -7.00 0.54 -11.40
CA LEU A 98 -8.41 0.58 -11.06
C LEU A 98 -8.63 -0.21 -9.77
N LEU A 99 -9.14 0.42 -8.72
CA LEU A 99 -9.48 -0.23 -7.46
C LEU A 99 -11.00 -0.25 -7.32
N VAL A 100 -11.55 -1.45 -7.13
CA VAL A 100 -12.98 -1.68 -6.88
C VAL A 100 -13.14 -2.55 -5.65
N ILE A 101 -14.32 -2.49 -5.03
CA ILE A 101 -14.69 -3.40 -3.95
C ILE A 101 -15.51 -4.53 -4.56
N VAL A 102 -15.11 -5.75 -4.26
CA VAL A 102 -15.80 -6.98 -4.62
C VAL A 102 -16.40 -7.57 -3.35
N ALA A 103 -17.70 -7.87 -3.39
CA ALA A 103 -18.34 -8.66 -2.36
C ALA A 103 -18.17 -10.14 -2.73
N LEU A 104 -17.34 -10.86 -1.98
CA LEU A 104 -17.23 -12.31 -2.13
C LEU A 104 -18.04 -13.00 -1.04
N PRO A 105 -18.74 -14.10 -1.37
CA PRO A 105 -19.37 -14.92 -0.35
C PRO A 105 -18.30 -15.51 0.57
N ARG A 106 -18.58 -15.50 1.87
CA ARG A 106 -17.81 -16.14 2.93
C ARG A 106 -18.71 -17.16 3.61
N ASP A 107 -18.12 -18.12 4.32
CA ASP A 107 -18.83 -19.22 4.99
C ASP A 107 -20.23 -18.84 5.53
N GLY A 108 -21.24 -19.60 5.11
CA GLY A 108 -22.65 -19.30 5.39
C GLY A 108 -23.24 -18.28 4.41
N ASP A 109 -24.02 -17.34 4.94
CA ASP A 109 -24.79 -16.33 4.17
C ASP A 109 -24.19 -14.93 4.31
N THR A 110 -22.86 -14.85 4.55
CA THR A 110 -22.15 -13.59 4.80
C THR A 110 -21.28 -13.21 3.61
N PHE A 111 -21.11 -11.91 3.37
CA PHE A 111 -20.25 -11.39 2.31
C PHE A 111 -19.08 -10.62 2.91
N ALA A 112 -17.89 -10.86 2.36
CA ALA A 112 -16.68 -10.10 2.67
C ALA A 112 -16.42 -9.08 1.55
N ASN A 113 -16.22 -7.83 1.93
CA ASN A 113 -15.78 -6.78 0.99
C ASN A 113 -14.27 -6.85 0.85
N ILE A 114 -13.81 -7.18 -0.34
CA ILE A 114 -12.39 -7.35 -0.68
C ILE A 114 -12.04 -6.38 -1.79
N SER A 115 -10.88 -5.74 -1.68
CA SER A 115 -10.39 -4.85 -2.72
C SER A 115 -9.86 -5.67 -3.91
N ALA A 116 -10.36 -5.38 -5.11
CA ALA A 116 -9.79 -5.87 -6.35
C ALA A 116 -9.10 -4.74 -7.10
N ARG A 117 -7.84 -4.96 -7.42
CA ARG A 117 -6.96 -4.05 -8.14
C ARG A 117 -6.74 -4.52 -9.57
N GLY A 118 -7.10 -3.66 -10.50
CA GLY A 118 -6.84 -3.75 -11.92
C GLY A 118 -5.45 -3.20 -12.21
N VAL A 119 -4.53 -4.09 -12.58
CA VAL A 119 -3.12 -3.79 -12.79
C VAL A 119 -2.71 -3.96 -14.26
N THR A 120 -1.52 -3.47 -14.58
CA THR A 120 -0.83 -3.68 -15.87
C THR A 120 0.62 -4.12 -15.62
N GLU A 121 1.39 -4.49 -16.64
CA GLU A 121 2.78 -4.95 -16.44
C GLU A 121 3.64 -3.94 -15.65
N PRO A 122 3.61 -2.61 -15.94
CA PRO A 122 4.39 -1.65 -15.16
C PRO A 122 3.94 -1.54 -13.69
N SER A 123 2.69 -1.91 -13.35
CA SER A 123 2.23 -2.00 -11.96
C SER A 123 2.95 -3.10 -11.17
N TRP A 124 3.19 -4.25 -11.83
CA TRP A 124 3.93 -5.37 -11.25
C TRP A 124 5.40 -5.02 -11.10
N GLU A 125 6.01 -4.43 -12.13
CA GLU A 125 7.41 -4.03 -12.11
C GLU A 125 7.68 -2.91 -11.10
N ALA A 126 6.73 -1.97 -10.94
CA ALA A 126 6.83 -0.93 -9.92
C ALA A 126 6.85 -1.50 -8.50
N ARG A 127 6.28 -2.69 -8.27
CA ARG A 127 6.15 -3.32 -6.94
C ARG A 127 6.91 -4.65 -6.86
N PRO A 128 8.25 -4.62 -6.78
CA PRO A 128 9.04 -5.85 -6.68
C PRO A 128 8.82 -6.63 -5.38
N ALA A 129 8.15 -6.05 -4.38
CA ALA A 129 7.71 -6.77 -3.18
C ALA A 129 6.50 -7.67 -3.46
N ALA A 130 5.62 -7.28 -4.38
CA ALA A 130 4.42 -8.01 -4.79
C ALA A 130 4.80 -9.10 -5.81
N ARG A 131 4.94 -10.34 -5.36
CA ARG A 131 5.39 -11.48 -6.16
C ARG A 131 4.39 -12.62 -6.11
N ILE A 132 4.31 -13.36 -7.22
CA ILE A 132 3.56 -14.61 -7.24
C ILE A 132 4.41 -15.69 -6.57
N THR A 133 3.90 -16.30 -5.51
CA THR A 133 4.57 -17.38 -4.75
C THR A 133 4.10 -18.76 -5.18
N GLU A 134 2.92 -18.87 -5.80
CA GLU A 134 2.36 -20.11 -6.34
C GLU A 134 1.62 -19.81 -7.64
N GLY A 135 1.72 -20.68 -8.64
CA GLY A 135 1.09 -20.48 -9.95
C GLY A 135 1.82 -19.44 -10.81
N ARG A 136 1.09 -18.52 -11.42
CA ARG A 136 1.63 -17.50 -12.33
C ARG A 136 0.87 -16.18 -12.27
N ARG A 137 1.42 -15.13 -12.90
CA ARG A 137 0.70 -13.86 -13.09
C ARG A 137 -0.52 -14.05 -13.99
N PRO A 138 -1.61 -13.27 -13.77
CA PRO A 138 -2.71 -13.15 -14.71
C PRO A 138 -2.22 -12.69 -16.08
N ARG A 139 -2.72 -13.32 -17.15
CA ARG A 139 -2.40 -12.89 -18.51
C ARG A 139 -3.13 -11.59 -18.83
N PRO A 140 -2.44 -10.59 -19.42
CA PRO A 140 -3.10 -9.38 -19.91
C PRO A 140 -4.26 -9.71 -20.85
N GLY A 141 -5.38 -9.00 -20.70
CA GLY A 141 -6.58 -9.20 -21.49
C GLY A 141 -7.39 -10.46 -21.18
N SER A 142 -7.09 -11.19 -20.10
CA SER A 142 -7.87 -12.36 -19.64
C SER A 142 -8.59 -12.09 -18.32
N PHE A 143 -9.63 -12.88 -18.01
CA PHE A 143 -10.35 -12.85 -16.72
C PHE A 143 -9.61 -13.61 -15.61
N GLU A 144 -8.30 -13.77 -15.74
CA GLU A 144 -7.48 -14.43 -14.72
C GLU A 144 -7.22 -13.47 -13.55
N ILE A 145 -7.12 -14.03 -12.33
CA ILE A 145 -6.80 -13.28 -11.13
C ILE A 145 -5.69 -13.94 -10.31
N ALA A 146 -4.96 -13.12 -9.58
CA ALA A 146 -4.10 -13.55 -8.50
C ALA A 146 -4.71 -13.12 -7.17
N LEU A 147 -4.71 -14.01 -6.18
CA LEU A 147 -5.20 -13.73 -4.84
C LEU A 147 -4.03 -13.47 -3.91
N GLY A 148 -4.11 -12.38 -3.14
CA GLY A 148 -3.20 -12.17 -2.01
C GLY A 148 -3.27 -13.32 -1.00
N SER A 149 -2.17 -13.58 -0.30
CA SER A 149 -2.02 -14.80 0.48
C SER A 149 -3.03 -14.93 1.63
N SER A 150 -3.53 -13.83 2.20
CA SER A 150 -4.56 -13.84 3.25
C SER A 150 -5.97 -14.12 2.74
N LEU A 151 -6.20 -14.09 1.42
CA LEU A 151 -7.48 -14.46 0.82
C LEU A 151 -7.57 -15.95 0.46
N ILE A 152 -6.43 -16.65 0.43
CA ILE A 152 -6.38 -18.06 0.07
C ILE A 152 -7.06 -18.91 1.15
N GLY A 153 -7.95 -19.81 0.74
CA GLY A 153 -8.70 -20.67 1.65
C GLY A 153 -9.85 -19.94 2.37
N ALA A 154 -10.21 -18.73 1.96
CA ALA A 154 -11.33 -17.97 2.52
C ALA A 154 -12.73 -18.52 2.12
N GLY A 155 -12.78 -19.65 1.41
CA GLY A 155 -14.00 -20.26 0.86
C GLY A 155 -14.32 -19.81 -0.57
N GLY A 156 -15.40 -20.34 -1.14
CA GLY A 156 -15.96 -19.86 -2.41
C GLY A 156 -15.08 -20.05 -3.66
N GLY A 157 -14.09 -20.95 -3.63
CA GLY A 157 -13.15 -21.17 -4.74
C GLY A 157 -11.88 -20.31 -4.69
N ALA A 158 -11.61 -19.67 -3.55
CA ALA A 158 -10.43 -18.83 -3.32
C ALA A 158 -9.13 -19.65 -3.13
N GLU A 159 -8.76 -20.46 -4.11
CA GLU A 159 -7.56 -21.29 -4.14
C GLU A 159 -6.89 -21.22 -5.51
N VAL A 160 -5.58 -21.47 -5.60
CA VAL A 160 -4.90 -21.50 -6.91
C VAL A 160 -5.42 -22.69 -7.73
N GLY A 161 -5.85 -22.43 -8.96
CA GLY A 161 -6.57 -23.40 -9.80
C GLY A 161 -8.09 -23.40 -9.58
N GLY A 162 -8.58 -22.70 -8.56
CA GLY A 162 -10.00 -22.46 -8.34
C GLY A 162 -10.55 -21.32 -9.20
N GLU A 163 -11.76 -20.88 -8.87
CA GLU A 163 -12.46 -19.84 -9.61
C GLU A 163 -13.38 -19.06 -8.67
N LEU A 164 -13.41 -17.73 -8.83
CA LEU A 164 -14.33 -16.85 -8.13
C LEU A 164 -15.36 -16.29 -9.10
N GLU A 165 -16.58 -16.05 -8.62
CA GLU A 165 -17.62 -15.40 -9.39
C GLU A 165 -17.97 -14.04 -8.77
N PHE A 166 -17.83 -12.98 -9.56
CA PHE A 166 -18.26 -11.64 -9.16
C PHE A 166 -18.46 -10.74 -10.37
N ALA A 167 -19.30 -9.71 -10.20
CA ALA A 167 -19.70 -8.78 -11.27
C ALA A 167 -20.24 -9.51 -12.52
N GLY A 168 -20.94 -10.63 -12.31
CA GLY A 168 -21.49 -11.47 -13.38
C GLY A 168 -20.44 -12.11 -14.29
N GLN A 169 -19.19 -12.23 -13.84
CA GLN A 169 -18.09 -12.84 -14.56
C GLN A 169 -17.42 -13.91 -13.69
N ARG A 170 -16.87 -14.92 -14.35
CA ARG A 170 -16.09 -16.00 -13.73
C ARG A 170 -14.60 -15.67 -13.85
N TRP A 171 -13.88 -15.78 -12.75
CA TRP A 171 -12.49 -15.35 -12.62
C TRP A 171 -11.60 -16.51 -12.15
N PRO A 172 -10.89 -17.19 -13.07
CA PRO A 172 -9.98 -18.25 -12.71
C PRO A 172 -8.82 -17.72 -11.87
N VAL A 173 -8.58 -18.35 -10.72
CA VAL A 173 -7.47 -18.03 -9.84
C VAL A 173 -6.21 -18.73 -10.34
N VAL A 174 -5.27 -17.97 -10.89
CA VAL A 174 -4.06 -18.53 -11.53
C VAL A 174 -2.79 -18.37 -10.71
N GLY A 175 -2.84 -17.63 -9.61
CA GLY A 175 -1.69 -17.48 -8.74
C GLY A 175 -2.00 -16.95 -7.34
N ARG A 176 -1.09 -17.24 -6.42
CA ARG A 176 -1.03 -16.64 -5.08
C ARG A 176 -0.04 -15.49 -5.10
N LEU A 177 -0.50 -14.31 -4.75
CA LEU A 177 0.30 -13.12 -4.54
C LEU A 177 0.78 -13.07 -3.08
N SER A 178 2.03 -12.70 -2.87
CA SER A 178 2.53 -12.24 -1.58
C SER A 178 3.27 -10.92 -1.73
N ALA A 179 3.14 -10.07 -0.73
CA ALA A 179 3.75 -8.76 -0.62
C ALA A 179 4.48 -8.58 0.73
N GLY A 180 5.01 -9.67 1.30
CA GLY A 180 5.84 -9.62 2.52
C GLY A 180 5.07 -9.21 3.78
N GLY A 181 3.76 -9.47 3.84
CA GLY A 181 2.91 -9.07 4.98
C GLY A 181 2.28 -7.67 4.85
N GLY A 182 2.41 -7.02 3.69
CA GLY A 182 1.79 -5.72 3.40
C GLY A 182 0.29 -5.78 3.08
N ALA A 183 -0.31 -4.61 2.82
CA ALA A 183 -1.74 -4.48 2.52
C ALA A 183 -2.21 -5.29 1.29
N PHE A 184 -1.32 -5.51 0.31
CA PHE A 184 -1.63 -6.27 -0.90
C PHE A 184 -1.89 -7.77 -0.67
N GLU A 185 -1.57 -8.30 0.52
CA GLU A 185 -1.90 -9.68 0.89
C GLU A 185 -3.42 -9.93 0.92
N SER A 186 -4.22 -8.87 1.14
CA SER A 186 -5.68 -8.96 1.21
C SER A 186 -6.38 -8.40 -0.04
N GLU A 187 -5.68 -8.34 -1.18
CA GLU A 187 -6.23 -7.86 -2.45
C GLU A 187 -6.34 -8.96 -3.51
N ILE A 188 -7.25 -8.75 -4.47
CA ILE A 188 -7.35 -9.51 -5.72
C ILE A 188 -6.67 -8.70 -6.82
N TRP A 189 -5.72 -9.26 -7.56
CA TRP A 189 -5.07 -8.58 -8.67
C TRP A 189 -5.53 -9.18 -10.00
N ALA A 190 -6.02 -8.32 -10.90
CA ALA A 190 -6.62 -8.71 -12.17
C ALA A 190 -6.15 -7.79 -13.31
N ASP A 191 -6.40 -8.19 -14.56
CA ASP A 191 -6.24 -7.27 -15.69
C ASP A 191 -7.14 -6.04 -15.53
N ARG A 192 -6.54 -4.85 -15.59
CA ARG A 192 -7.26 -3.58 -15.42
C ARG A 192 -8.44 -3.41 -16.36
N ASN A 193 -8.29 -3.76 -17.63
CA ASN A 193 -9.32 -3.52 -18.63
C ASN A 193 -10.48 -4.49 -18.44
N ARG A 194 -10.21 -5.75 -18.09
CA ARG A 194 -11.25 -6.74 -17.76
C ARG A 194 -12.00 -6.38 -16.49
N LEU A 195 -11.30 -5.93 -15.45
CA LEU A 195 -11.93 -5.46 -14.23
C LEU A 195 -12.82 -4.23 -14.48
N GLY A 196 -12.32 -3.28 -15.27
CA GLY A 196 -13.08 -2.11 -15.67
C GLY A 196 -14.32 -2.45 -16.50
N GLN A 197 -14.22 -3.43 -17.39
CA GLN A 197 -15.35 -3.94 -18.16
C GLN A 197 -16.41 -4.58 -17.25
N ALA A 198 -16.01 -5.48 -16.35
CA ALA A 198 -16.94 -6.20 -15.48
C ALA A 198 -17.72 -5.26 -14.53
N PHE A 199 -17.06 -4.21 -14.02
CA PHE A 199 -17.68 -3.23 -13.12
C PHE A 199 -18.27 -2.01 -13.84
N ASN A 200 -18.27 -1.98 -15.18
CA ASN A 200 -18.66 -0.82 -15.98
C ASN A 200 -17.94 0.49 -15.53
N ARG A 201 -16.65 0.37 -15.20
CA ARG A 201 -15.77 1.45 -14.73
C ARG A 201 -14.57 1.58 -15.67
N PRO A 202 -14.65 2.40 -16.73
CA PRO A 202 -13.56 2.56 -17.70
C PRO A 202 -12.43 3.49 -17.21
N GLY A 203 -12.64 4.23 -16.12
CA GLY A 203 -11.68 5.19 -15.55
C GLY A 203 -10.56 4.53 -14.75
N LEU A 204 -9.57 5.34 -14.36
CA LEU A 204 -8.54 4.96 -13.40
C LEU A 204 -8.87 5.60 -12.06
N THR A 205 -8.65 4.87 -10.97
CA THR A 205 -8.87 5.40 -9.61
C THR A 205 -7.59 5.97 -9.04
N SER A 206 -6.45 5.38 -9.39
CA SER A 206 -5.12 5.80 -8.96
C SER A 206 -4.12 5.59 -10.07
N ALA A 207 -2.94 6.18 -9.93
CA ALA A 207 -1.79 5.81 -10.73
C ALA A 207 -0.58 5.59 -9.84
N ILE A 208 0.20 4.57 -10.15
CA ILE A 208 1.47 4.28 -9.49
C ILE A 208 2.60 4.77 -10.38
N VAL A 209 3.61 5.37 -9.76
CA VAL A 209 4.84 5.82 -10.41
C VAL A 209 6.02 5.40 -9.57
N ARG A 210 6.95 4.64 -10.16
CA ARG A 210 8.23 4.34 -9.51
C ARG A 210 9.24 5.42 -9.85
N LEU A 211 9.85 6.01 -8.83
CA LEU A 211 10.88 7.02 -8.95
C LEU A 211 12.24 6.40 -9.28
N THR A 212 13.08 7.16 -10.00
CA THR A 212 14.51 6.83 -10.21
C THR A 212 15.27 6.76 -8.89
N SER A 213 14.94 7.64 -7.94
CA SER A 213 15.44 7.60 -6.56
C SER A 213 14.38 8.12 -5.57
N PRO A 214 14.43 7.72 -4.29
CA PRO A 214 13.50 8.25 -3.27
C PRO A 214 13.54 9.78 -3.13
N ASP A 215 14.67 10.39 -3.49
CA ASP A 215 14.94 11.84 -3.40
C ASP A 215 14.32 12.63 -4.55
N ALA A 216 13.88 11.96 -5.62
CA ALA A 216 13.15 12.61 -6.72
C ALA A 216 11.69 12.97 -6.34
N PHE A 217 11.19 12.48 -5.20
CA PHE A 217 9.82 12.69 -4.75
C PHE A 217 9.41 14.17 -4.59
N PRO A 218 10.17 15.04 -3.89
CA PRO A 218 9.76 16.43 -3.68
C PRO A 218 9.60 17.19 -5.00
N GLU A 219 10.48 16.92 -5.97
CA GLU A 219 10.39 17.52 -7.30
C GLU A 219 9.19 16.98 -8.08
N LEU A 220 8.98 15.65 -8.10
CA LEU A 220 7.81 15.04 -8.73
C LEU A 220 6.52 15.63 -8.14
N LYS A 221 6.42 15.67 -6.80
CA LYS A 221 5.27 16.20 -6.08
C LYS A 221 4.97 17.65 -6.47
N ARG A 222 5.99 18.51 -6.47
CA ARG A 222 5.85 19.91 -6.87
C ARG A 222 5.33 20.06 -8.30
N ARG A 223 5.80 19.23 -9.24
CA ARG A 223 5.33 19.27 -10.63
C ARG A 223 3.89 18.76 -10.76
N ILE A 224 3.54 17.67 -10.09
CA ILE A 224 2.18 17.12 -10.08
C ILE A 224 1.19 18.13 -9.51
N GLU A 225 1.44 18.61 -8.30
CA GLU A 225 0.52 19.50 -7.57
C GLU A 225 0.51 20.93 -8.13
N GLY A 226 1.54 21.31 -8.90
CA GLY A 226 1.57 22.57 -9.65
C GLY A 226 0.87 22.50 -11.02
N ASP A 227 0.60 21.30 -11.55
CA ASP A 227 0.02 21.12 -12.88
C ASP A 227 -1.52 21.17 -12.84
N ARG A 228 -2.07 22.35 -13.17
CA ARG A 228 -3.51 22.60 -13.19
C ARG A 228 -4.28 21.82 -14.26
N ARG A 229 -3.61 21.10 -15.16
CA ARG A 229 -4.30 20.29 -16.18
C ARG A 229 -5.00 19.06 -15.59
N PHE A 230 -4.47 18.51 -14.49
CA PHE A 230 -4.92 17.21 -13.98
C PHE A 230 -5.39 17.22 -12.51
N GLU A 231 -5.12 18.29 -11.74
CA GLU A 231 -5.54 18.44 -10.33
C GLU A 231 -5.29 17.16 -9.51
N LEU A 232 -4.03 16.74 -9.46
CA LEU A 232 -3.60 15.52 -8.79
C LEU A 232 -2.77 15.85 -7.55
N LYS A 233 -2.83 14.98 -6.55
CA LYS A 233 -1.92 14.96 -5.41
C LYS A 233 -0.99 13.76 -5.49
N ALA A 234 0.25 13.93 -5.04
CA ALA A 234 1.26 12.88 -5.02
C ALA A 234 1.56 12.45 -3.58
N MET A 235 1.39 11.16 -3.31
CA MET A 235 1.65 10.55 -2.00
C MET A 235 2.64 9.41 -2.15
N ARG A 236 3.48 9.16 -1.14
CA ARG A 236 4.26 7.91 -1.13
C ARG A 236 3.31 6.74 -0.88
N GLU A 237 3.63 5.61 -1.49
CA GLU A 237 2.92 4.34 -1.27
C GLU A 237 3.09 3.81 0.15
#